data_AF-A0A6I5CPF9-F1
#
_entry.id   AF-A0A6I5CPF9-F1
#
_cell.length_a   1.000
_cell.length_b   1.000
_cell.length_c   1.000
_cell.angle_alpha   90.00
_cell.angle_beta   90.00
_cell.angle_gamma   90.00
#
_symmetry.space_group_name_H-M   'P 1'
#
loop_
_entity.id
_entity.type
_entity.pdbx_description
1 polymer ?
#
loop_
_entity_poly.entity_id
_entity_poly.type
_entity_poly.pdbx_seq_one_letter_code
_entity_poly.pdbx_strand_id
1 'polypeptide(L)' 'CPLARACLDWTERRPHLAGAAGAALCRHALDTGWCERIGSERAVRVTPAGATALSALLGIEHTALA' A
#
# COMPACT_ATOMS: atom_id res chain seq x y z
N CYS A 1 -13.19 -13.91 -5.97
CA CYS A 1 -12.11 -13.44 -5.06
C CYS A 1 -12.76 -12.54 -4.02
N PRO A 2 -12.47 -12.68 -2.70
CA PRO A 2 -13.06 -11.80 -1.68
C PRO A 2 -12.69 -10.33 -1.91
N LEU A 3 -13.59 -9.43 -1.52
CA LEU A 3 -13.40 -7.98 -1.67
C LEU A 3 -12.20 -7.51 -0.86
N ALA A 4 -12.12 -7.91 0.42
CA ALA A 4 -11.00 -7.65 1.31
C ALA A 4 -10.72 -8.90 2.16
N ARG A 5 -9.44 -9.17 2.43
CA ARG A 5 -8.98 -10.17 3.39
C ARG A 5 -7.64 -9.74 3.97
N ALA A 6 -7.34 -10.20 5.19
CA ALA A 6 -5.98 -10.13 5.70
C ALA A 6 -5.09 -11.14 4.96
N CYS A 7 -3.92 -10.69 4.49
CA CYS A 7 -2.85 -11.56 3.99
C CYS A 7 -1.62 -11.36 4.86
N LEU A 8 -1.05 -12.43 5.37
CA LEU A 8 0.18 -12.34 6.17
C LEU A 8 1.37 -12.22 5.22
N ASP A 9 2.17 -11.18 5.36
CA ASP A 9 3.52 -11.17 4.82
C ASP A 9 4.45 -11.90 5.80
N TRP A 10 5.09 -12.96 5.32
CA TRP A 10 6.00 -13.78 6.11
C TRP A 10 7.30 -13.05 6.47
N THR A 11 7.67 -12.02 5.71
CA THR A 11 8.86 -11.19 5.91
C THR A 11 8.62 -10.17 7.01
N GLU A 12 7.51 -9.43 6.92
CA GLU A 12 7.18 -8.35 7.86
C GLU A 12 6.39 -8.85 9.07
N ARG A 13 5.83 -10.06 9.00
CA ARG A 13 4.92 -10.65 10.00
C ARG A 13 3.74 -9.75 10.35
N ARG A 14 3.30 -8.92 9.40
CA ARG A 14 2.17 -8.01 9.54
C ARG A 14 1.07 -8.39 8.55
N PRO A 15 -0.21 -8.28 8.96
CA PRO A 15 -1.32 -8.47 8.04
C PRO A 15 -1.41 -7.28 7.08
N HIS A 16 -1.49 -7.59 5.80
CA HIS A 16 -1.71 -6.64 4.70
C HIS A 16 -3.14 -6.76 4.17
N LEU A 17 -3.62 -5.69 3.53
CA LEU A 17 -4.89 -5.68 2.82
C LEU A 17 -4.74 -6.41 1.48
N ALA A 18 -5.33 -7.60 1.38
CA ALA A 18 -5.45 -8.37 0.15
C ALA A 18 -6.91 -8.47 -0.31
N GLY A 19 -7.13 -9.10 -1.47
CA GLY A 19 -8.43 -9.15 -2.13
C GLY A 19 -8.55 -8.13 -3.25
N ALA A 20 -9.72 -8.06 -3.88
CA ALA A 20 -9.95 -7.19 -5.03
C ALA A 20 -9.73 -5.70 -4.69
N ALA A 21 -10.15 -5.26 -3.50
CA ALA A 21 -9.94 -3.90 -3.04
C ALA A 21 -8.46 -3.57 -2.83
N GLY A 22 -7.70 -4.45 -2.16
CA GLY A 22 -6.26 -4.27 -1.97
C GLY A 22 -5.48 -4.20 -3.28
N ALA A 23 -5.83 -5.06 -4.24
CA ALA A 23 -5.23 -5.04 -5.57
C ALA A 23 -5.56 -3.76 -6.37
N ALA A 24 -6.80 -3.26 -6.26
CA ALA A 24 -7.20 -2.02 -6.90
C ALA A 24 -6.51 -0.80 -6.26
N LEU A 25 -6.43 -0.75 -4.93
CA LEU A 25 -5.72 0.31 -4.20
C LEU A 25 -4.23 0.34 -4.55
N CYS A 26 -3.56 -0.82 -4.55
CA CYS A 26 -2.16 -0.92 -4.93
C CYS A 26 -1.92 -0.39 -6.35
N ARG A 27 -2.79 -0.75 -7.30
CA ARG A 27 -2.70 -0.28 -8.68
C ARG A 27 -2.89 1.23 -8.78
N HIS A 28 -3.94 1.75 -8.14
CA HIS A 28 -4.19 3.19 -8.09
C HIS A 28 -3.00 3.95 -7.50
N ALA A 29 -2.46 3.50 -6.36
CA ALA A 29 -1.33 4.14 -5.71
C ALA A 29 -0.06 4.17 -6.57
N LEU A 30 0.15 3.14 -7.40
CA LEU A 30 1.26 3.13 -8.37
C LEU A 30 0.97 4.06 -9.56
N ASP A 31 -0.26 4.01 -10.11
CA ASP A 31 -0.66 4.79 -11.28
C ASP A 31 -0.68 6.31 -10.99
N THR A 32 -1.01 6.71 -9.76
CA THR A 32 -1.02 8.12 -9.34
C THR A 32 0.32 8.59 -8.76
N GLY A 33 1.33 7.71 -8.67
CA GLY A 33 2.63 8.04 -8.09
C GLY A 33 2.61 8.25 -6.58
N TRP A 34 1.59 7.75 -5.87
CA TRP A 34 1.60 7.72 -4.40
C TRP A 34 2.63 6.73 -3.87
N CYS A 35 2.85 5.65 -4.61
CA CYS A 35 3.87 4.67 -4.35
C CYS A 35 4.75 4.46 -5.59
N GLU A 36 6.02 4.19 -5.37
CA GLU A 36 7.00 3.88 -6.41
C GLU A 36 7.67 2.54 -6.08
N ARG A 37 7.95 1.72 -7.09
CA ARG A 37 8.68 0.46 -6.88
C ARG A 37 10.14 0.74 -6.54
N ILE A 38 10.67 0.00 -5.58
CA ILE A 38 12.09 0.06 -5.21
C ILE A 38 12.75 -1.30 -5.46
N GLY A 39 13.86 -1.30 -6.19
CA GLY A 39 14.61 -2.50 -6.52
C GLY A 39 13.85 -3.47 -7.44
N SER A 40 14.12 -4.76 -7.29
CA SER A 40 13.81 -5.75 -8.32
C SER A 40 12.46 -6.46 -8.21
N GLU A 41 11.80 -6.56 -7.05
CA GLU A 41 10.73 -7.58 -6.97
C GLU A 41 9.38 -7.15 -6.39
N ARG A 42 9.27 -6.62 -5.17
CA ARG A 42 7.92 -6.37 -4.57
C ARG A 42 7.82 -5.19 -3.63
N ALA A 43 8.95 -4.57 -3.30
CA ALA A 43 8.98 -3.45 -2.39
C ALA A 43 8.52 -2.17 -3.11
N VAL A 44 7.74 -1.36 -2.40
CA VAL A 44 7.34 -0.03 -2.82
C VAL A 44 7.69 0.96 -1.73
N ARG A 45 7.97 2.19 -2.13
CA ARG A 45 8.16 3.32 -1.23
C ARG A 45 7.04 4.31 -1.46
N VAL A 46 6.49 4.85 -0.37
CA VAL A 46 5.50 5.93 -0.41
C VAL A 46 6.21 7.24 -0.75
N THR A 47 5.67 8.00 -1.70
CA THR A 47 6.18 9.33 -2.06
C THR A 47 5.61 10.39 -1.11
N PRO A 48 6.20 11.59 -1.03
CA PRO A 48 5.62 12.67 -0.22
C PRO A 48 4.17 13.00 -0.61
N ALA A 49 3.87 12.98 -1.92
CA ALA A 49 2.51 13.19 -2.42
C ALA A 49 1.56 12.05 -1.98
N GLY A 50 2.05 10.81 -2.04
CA GLY A 50 1.32 9.64 -1.55
C GLY A 50 1.02 9.71 -0.06
N ALA A 51 1.97 10.15 0.76
CA ALA A 51 1.78 10.32 2.20
C ALA A 51 0.64 11.29 2.51
N THR A 52 0.61 12.44 1.83
CA THR A 52 -0.47 13.43 1.96
C THR A 52 -1.82 12.84 1.53
N ALA A 53 -1.87 12.15 0.39
CA ALA A 53 -3.11 11.58 -0.13
C ALA A 53 -3.64 10.44 0.76
N LEU A 54 -2.77 9.56 1.24
CA LEU A 54 -3.12 8.46 2.14
C LEU A 54 -3.62 8.98 3.50
N SER A 55 -3.00 10.02 4.06
CA SER A 55 -3.49 10.67 5.28
C SER A 55 -4.84 11.33 5.04
N ALA A 56 -5.00 12.10 3.96
CA ALA A 56 -6.24 12.84 3.68
C ALA A 56 -7.45 11.95 3.35
N LEU A 57 -7.23 10.86 2.61
CA LEU A 57 -8.33 10.01 2.10
C LEU A 57 -8.61 8.80 2.97
N LEU A 58 -7.58 8.26 3.64
CA LEU A 58 -7.66 7.00 4.38
C LEU A 58 -7.28 7.16 5.86
N GLY A 59 -6.84 8.35 6.30
CA GLY A 59 -6.40 8.57 7.68
C GLY A 59 -5.13 7.81 8.05
N ILE A 60 -4.30 7.45 7.06
CA ILE A 60 -3.07 6.67 7.28
C ILE A 60 -1.89 7.63 7.49
N GLU A 61 -1.35 7.62 8.70
CA GLU A 61 -0.17 8.44 9.06
C GLU A 61 1.13 7.84 8.51
N HIS A 62 2.07 8.71 8.10
CA HIS A 62 3.34 8.30 7.49
C HIS A 62 4.21 7.43 8.42
N THR A 63 4.08 7.59 9.75
CA THR A 63 4.76 6.75 10.74
C THR A 63 4.33 5.28 10.69
N ALA A 64 3.17 4.98 10.12
CA ALA A 64 2.69 3.61 9.90
C ALA A 64 3.19 3.00 8.58
N LEU A 65 3.86 3.80 7.74
CA LEU A 65 4.38 3.43 6.41
C LEU A 65 5.91 3.25 6.40
N ALA A 66 6.55 3.37 7.56
CA ALA A 66 7.99 3.17 7.79
C ALA A 66 8.30 1.75 8.27
#